data_AF-A0A7Y1Y575-F1
#
_entry.id   AF-A0A7Y1Y575-F1
#
_cell.length_a   1.000
_cell.length_b   1.000
_cell.length_c   1.000
_cell.angle_alpha   90.00
_cell.angle_beta   90.00
_cell.angle_gamma   90.00
#
_symmetry.space_group_name_H-M   'P 1'
#
loop_
_entity.id
_entity.type
_entity.pdbx_description
1 polymer ?
#
loop_
_entity_poly.entity_id
_entity_poly.type
_entity_poly.pdbx_seq_one_letter_code
_entity_poly.pdbx_strand_id
1 'polypeptide(L)'
;PPVSSEQIYHPPLYGSGEAAIGVVLPPISASGFTEVAEGTFGERSLRAVLSEGVSSAQALQAATGWGGDTYRVLWDGSDVVLVILFEGDEVRDARELAETLGGWASASLEVGGGRPDNQGLAFEGAGYAFVAHDDTTMLFVVSGDAGAGRSVRDTFWPRW
;
A
#
# COMPACT_ATOMS: atom_id res chain seq x y z
N PRO A 1 -23.57 13.19 -7.33
CA PRO A 1 -23.24 12.38 -6.13
C PRO A 1 -21.72 12.11 -6.13
N PRO A 2 -21.04 12.04 -4.98
CA PRO A 2 -19.58 11.86 -4.97
C PRO A 2 -19.24 10.48 -5.55
N VAL A 3 -18.13 10.40 -6.28
CA VAL A 3 -17.69 9.17 -6.96
C VAL A 3 -16.45 8.54 -6.32
N SER A 4 -15.80 9.23 -5.38
CA SER A 4 -14.67 8.72 -4.59
C SER A 4 -14.84 9.04 -3.10
N SER A 5 -14.10 8.36 -2.23
CA SER A 5 -14.06 8.71 -0.81
C SER A 5 -13.45 10.09 -0.58
N GLU A 6 -12.49 10.47 -1.41
CA GLU A 6 -11.80 11.75 -1.34
C GLU A 6 -12.75 12.94 -1.51
N GLN A 7 -13.69 12.87 -2.46
CA GLN A 7 -14.72 13.89 -2.64
C GLN A 7 -15.67 14.03 -1.44
N ILE A 8 -15.79 13.01 -0.58
CA ILE A 8 -16.55 13.09 0.68
C ILE A 8 -15.77 13.90 1.72
N TYR A 9 -14.45 13.74 1.78
CA TYR A 9 -13.57 14.37 2.76
C TYR A 9 -13.04 15.74 2.33
N HIS A 10 -13.00 16.01 1.03
CA HIS A 10 -12.53 17.25 0.41
C HIS A 10 -13.65 17.87 -0.44
N PRO A 11 -14.62 18.57 0.18
CA PRO A 11 -15.77 19.15 -0.52
C PRO A 11 -15.46 20.02 -1.75
N PRO A 12 -14.32 20.75 -1.81
CA PRO A 12 -13.95 21.47 -3.04
C PRO A 12 -13.76 20.56 -4.26
N LEU A 13 -13.31 19.31 -4.09
CA LEU A 13 -13.11 18.35 -5.19
C LEU A 13 -14.43 17.81 -5.76
N TYR A 14 -15.51 17.86 -4.98
CA TYR A 14 -16.84 17.52 -5.47
C TYR A 14 -17.27 18.39 -6.67
N GLY A 15 -16.85 19.66 -6.67
CA GLY A 15 -17.15 20.63 -7.73
C GLY A 15 -16.11 20.67 -8.85
N SER A 16 -14.94 20.06 -8.68
CA SER A 16 -13.87 20.04 -9.70
C SER A 16 -14.14 19.01 -10.80
N GLY A 17 -14.90 17.96 -10.48
CA GLY A 17 -15.15 16.84 -11.40
C GLY A 17 -13.98 15.84 -11.49
N GLU A 18 -12.99 15.99 -10.59
CA GLU A 18 -11.85 15.09 -10.45
C GLU A 18 -12.30 13.71 -10.01
N ALA A 19 -11.87 12.68 -10.74
CA ALA A 19 -12.21 11.29 -10.47
C ALA A 19 -10.98 10.55 -9.96
N ALA A 20 -11.20 9.54 -9.11
CA ALA A 20 -10.12 8.67 -8.66
C ALA A 20 -9.38 8.06 -9.85
N ILE A 21 -8.05 8.01 -9.74
CA ILE A 21 -7.17 7.41 -10.73
C ILE A 21 -7.40 5.90 -10.75
N GLY A 22 -7.67 5.36 -11.93
CA GLY A 22 -7.81 3.93 -12.13
C GLY A 22 -6.45 3.24 -12.07
N VAL A 23 -6.16 2.54 -10.97
CA VAL A 23 -4.93 1.79 -10.79
C VAL A 23 -5.12 0.35 -11.27
N VAL A 24 -4.16 -0.20 -12.02
CA VAL A 24 -4.20 -1.59 -12.49
C VAL A 24 -3.04 -2.36 -11.89
N LEU A 25 -3.36 -3.22 -10.91
CA LEU A 25 -2.38 -4.11 -10.29
C LEU A 25 -2.11 -5.30 -11.23
N PRO A 26 -0.86 -5.55 -11.66
CA PRO A 26 -0.52 -6.67 -12.53
C PRO A 26 -0.84 -8.01 -11.84
N PRO A 27 -1.08 -9.11 -12.59
CA PRO A 27 -1.33 -10.40 -11.98
C PRO A 27 -0.22 -10.79 -11.00
N ILE A 28 -0.61 -11.16 -9.78
CA ILE A 28 0.30 -11.63 -8.73
C ILE A 28 -0.01 -13.10 -8.40
N SER A 29 1.02 -13.83 -7.98
CA SER A 29 0.87 -15.20 -7.51
C SER A 29 1.97 -15.55 -6.52
N ALA A 30 1.62 -16.34 -5.51
CA ALA A 30 2.58 -16.98 -4.61
C ALA A 30 2.27 -18.49 -4.53
N SER A 31 3.31 -19.31 -4.46
CA SER A 31 3.14 -20.77 -4.43
C SER A 31 2.34 -21.20 -3.21
N GLY A 32 1.23 -21.92 -3.42
CA GLY A 32 0.34 -22.39 -2.35
C GLY A 32 -0.71 -21.38 -1.90
N PHE A 33 -0.62 -20.13 -2.36
CA PHE A 33 -1.61 -19.09 -2.05
C PHE A 33 -2.66 -18.98 -3.15
N THR A 34 -3.86 -18.57 -2.77
CA THR A 34 -4.97 -18.28 -3.66
C THR A 34 -5.48 -16.87 -3.43
N GLU A 35 -5.85 -16.18 -4.50
CA GLU A 35 -6.47 -14.85 -4.39
C GLU A 35 -7.85 -14.98 -3.73
N VAL A 36 -8.08 -14.21 -2.68
CA VAL A 36 -9.32 -14.24 -1.88
C VAL A 36 -10.03 -12.89 -1.84
N ALA A 37 -9.33 -11.78 -2.14
CA ALA A 37 -9.93 -10.46 -2.25
C ALA A 37 -9.14 -9.54 -3.17
N GLU A 38 -9.85 -8.64 -3.83
CA GLU A 38 -9.31 -7.50 -4.55
C GLU A 38 -10.22 -6.29 -4.36
N GLY A 39 -9.69 -5.09 -4.57
CA GLY A 39 -10.49 -3.87 -4.58
C GLY A 39 -9.67 -2.62 -4.40
N THR A 40 -10.32 -1.57 -3.90
CA THR A 40 -9.72 -0.27 -3.60
C THR A 40 -9.95 0.04 -2.13
N PHE A 41 -8.90 0.48 -1.43
CA PHE A 41 -9.00 0.96 -0.06
C PHE A 41 -9.73 2.32 -0.01
N GLY A 42 -9.27 3.27 -0.83
CA GLY A 42 -9.64 4.67 -0.74
C GLY A 42 -8.98 5.38 0.45
N GLU A 43 -8.84 6.71 0.35
CA GLU A 43 -8.27 7.59 1.38
C GLU A 43 -8.72 7.21 2.80
N ARG A 44 -10.02 7.03 3.01
CA ARG A 44 -10.60 6.78 4.34
C ARG A 44 -10.08 5.50 4.97
N SER A 45 -10.07 4.42 4.19
CA SER A 45 -9.67 3.10 4.70
C SER A 45 -8.16 3.04 4.89
N LEU A 46 -7.40 3.68 3.98
CA LEU A 46 -5.95 3.84 4.13
C LEU A 46 -5.60 4.57 5.43
N ARG A 47 -6.28 5.69 5.72
CA ARG A 47 -6.12 6.42 6.98
C ARG A 47 -6.43 5.54 8.20
N ALA A 48 -7.47 4.72 8.14
CA ALA A 48 -7.85 3.84 9.25
C ALA A 48 -6.76 2.79 9.53
N VAL A 49 -6.18 2.17 8.50
CA VAL A 49 -5.08 1.20 8.63
C VAL A 49 -3.85 1.86 9.26
N LEU A 50 -3.48 3.05 8.78
CA LEU A 50 -2.32 3.77 9.29
C LEU A 50 -2.47 4.20 10.77
N SER A 51 -3.69 4.53 11.20
CA SER A 51 -3.94 5.05 12.55
C SER A 51 -3.64 4.06 13.68
N GLU A 52 -3.51 2.77 13.39
CA GLU A 52 -3.17 1.73 14.37
C GLU A 52 -1.67 1.68 14.69
N GLY A 53 -0.81 2.22 13.81
CA GLY A 53 0.66 2.11 13.95
C GLY A 53 1.42 3.44 13.89
N VAL A 54 0.79 4.53 13.46
CA VAL A 54 1.38 5.88 13.45
C VAL A 54 0.44 6.90 14.07
N SER A 55 0.94 8.11 14.35
CA SER A 55 0.08 9.17 14.92
C SER A 55 -1.05 9.56 13.96
N SER A 56 -2.19 10.01 14.50
CA SER A 56 -3.34 10.43 13.68
C SER A 56 -3.01 11.55 12.69
N ALA A 57 -2.03 12.40 13.02
CA ALA A 57 -1.57 13.47 12.12
C ALA A 57 -0.79 12.91 10.93
N GLN A 58 0.11 11.95 11.17
CA GLN A 58 0.85 11.25 10.11
C GLN A 58 -0.10 10.42 9.23
N ALA A 59 -1.03 9.69 9.84
CA ALA A 59 -2.03 8.92 9.11
C ALA A 59 -2.93 9.80 8.23
N LEU A 60 -3.31 10.99 8.73
CA LEU A 60 -4.06 11.96 7.94
C LEU A 60 -3.23 12.49 6.77
N GLN A 61 -2.00 12.94 7.03
CA GLN A 61 -1.13 13.48 6.00
C GLN A 61 -0.89 12.47 4.87
N ALA A 62 -0.44 11.26 5.21
CA ALA A 62 -0.13 10.21 4.24
C ALA A 62 -1.36 9.73 3.44
N ALA A 63 -2.57 9.83 4.00
CA ALA A 63 -3.79 9.45 3.29
C ALA A 63 -4.37 10.59 2.41
N THR A 64 -4.06 11.85 2.71
CA THR A 64 -4.67 13.01 2.04
C THR A 64 -4.27 13.11 0.56
N GLY A 65 -3.06 12.68 0.21
CA GLY A 65 -2.58 12.70 -1.19
C GLY A 65 -3.02 11.50 -2.02
N TRP A 66 -4.14 10.87 -1.67
CA TRP A 66 -4.64 9.68 -2.37
C TRP A 66 -5.32 10.08 -3.67
N GLY A 67 -4.76 9.67 -4.81
CA GLY A 67 -5.42 9.80 -6.11
C GLY A 67 -6.12 8.51 -6.53
N GLY A 68 -5.58 7.34 -6.17
CA GLY A 68 -6.17 6.03 -6.47
C GLY A 68 -5.39 4.87 -5.86
N ASP A 69 -6.02 3.71 -5.70
CA ASP A 69 -5.32 2.48 -5.31
C ASP A 69 -6.02 1.21 -5.81
N THR A 70 -5.24 0.14 -5.86
CA THR A 70 -5.75 -1.22 -5.96
C THR A 70 -4.98 -2.12 -5.00
N TYR A 71 -5.72 -2.94 -4.25
CA TYR A 71 -5.15 -3.98 -3.42
C TYR A 71 -5.56 -5.37 -3.89
N ARG A 72 -4.73 -6.35 -3.54
CA ARG A 72 -5.08 -7.77 -3.64
C ARG A 72 -4.60 -8.53 -2.41
N VAL A 73 -5.36 -9.55 -2.03
CA VAL A 73 -5.09 -10.43 -0.90
C VAL A 73 -4.99 -11.86 -1.40
N LEU A 74 -3.87 -12.50 -1.10
CA LEU A 74 -3.67 -13.93 -1.28
C LEU A 74 -3.69 -14.64 0.08
N TRP A 75 -4.23 -15.86 0.14
CA TRP A 75 -4.30 -16.67 1.36
C TRP A 75 -4.03 -18.14 1.05
N ASP A 76 -3.30 -18.83 1.93
CA ASP A 76 -2.94 -20.25 1.78
C ASP A 76 -3.66 -21.19 2.78
N GLY A 77 -4.50 -20.63 3.66
CA GLY A 77 -5.11 -21.37 4.79
C GLY A 77 -4.62 -20.92 6.17
N SER A 78 -3.45 -20.27 6.23
CA SER A 78 -2.76 -19.82 7.44
C SER A 78 -2.33 -18.36 7.29
N ASP A 79 -1.53 -18.09 6.27
CA ASP A 79 -0.83 -16.85 6.05
C ASP A 79 -1.48 -16.02 4.95
N VAL A 80 -1.30 -14.71 5.04
CA VAL A 80 -1.86 -13.74 4.11
C VAL A 80 -0.72 -13.00 3.43
N VAL A 81 -0.85 -12.75 2.13
CA VAL A 81 -0.09 -11.74 1.39
C VAL A 81 -1.04 -10.62 0.98
N LEU A 82 -0.77 -9.40 1.42
CA LEU A 82 -1.45 -8.18 0.96
C LEU A 82 -0.50 -7.42 0.04
N VAL A 83 -0.99 -7.02 -1.12
CA VAL A 83 -0.32 -6.07 -2.01
C VAL A 83 -1.20 -4.86 -2.19
N ILE A 84 -0.60 -3.67 -2.13
CA ILE A 84 -1.24 -2.39 -2.46
C ILE A 84 -0.38 -1.71 -3.51
N LEU A 85 -1.01 -1.33 -4.62
CA LEU A 85 -0.46 -0.40 -5.59
C LEU A 85 -1.26 0.90 -5.47
N PHE A 86 -0.56 1.99 -5.19
CA PHE A 86 -1.12 3.30 -4.92
C PHE A 86 -0.63 4.30 -5.95
N GLU A 87 -1.49 5.24 -6.32
CA GLU A 87 -1.18 6.41 -7.11
C GLU A 87 -1.56 7.66 -6.32
N GLY A 88 -0.60 8.55 -6.12
CA GLY A 88 -0.80 9.84 -5.49
C GLY A 88 -1.12 10.94 -6.50
N ASP A 89 -1.67 12.06 -6.02
CA ASP A 89 -1.96 13.21 -6.87
C ASP A 89 -0.68 13.95 -7.29
N GLU A 90 0.32 13.94 -6.41
CA GLU A 90 1.66 14.48 -6.60
C GLU A 90 2.75 13.48 -6.20
N VAL A 91 3.95 13.67 -6.74
CA VAL A 91 5.15 12.85 -6.45
C VAL A 91 5.43 12.76 -4.94
N ARG A 92 5.14 13.82 -4.19
CA ARG A 92 5.36 13.84 -2.74
C ARG A 92 4.48 12.81 -2.02
N ASP A 93 3.29 12.51 -2.53
CA ASP A 93 2.28 11.74 -1.81
C ASP A 93 2.69 10.27 -1.72
N ALA A 94 3.17 9.70 -2.83
CA ALA A 94 3.71 8.34 -2.85
C ALA A 94 4.91 8.17 -1.91
N ARG A 95 5.79 9.17 -1.87
CA ARG A 95 6.93 9.20 -0.96
C ARG A 95 6.49 9.28 0.50
N GLU A 96 5.60 10.22 0.84
CA GLU A 96 5.09 10.40 2.21
C GLU A 96 4.39 9.14 2.72
N LEU A 97 3.62 8.48 1.85
CA LEU A 97 2.96 7.23 2.17
C LEU A 97 3.97 6.09 2.34
N ALA A 98 4.99 5.98 1.48
CA ALA A 98 6.02 4.96 1.60
C ALA A 98 6.83 5.07 2.91
N GLU A 99 7.25 6.29 3.26
CA GLU A 99 7.94 6.58 4.52
C GLU A 99 7.06 6.22 5.74
N THR A 100 5.77 6.58 5.69
CA THR A 100 4.81 6.28 6.75
C THR A 100 4.56 4.77 6.89
N LEU A 101 4.41 4.05 5.79
CA LEU A 101 4.20 2.60 5.79
C LEU A 101 5.44 1.82 6.27
N GLY A 102 6.65 2.30 5.97
CA GLY A 102 7.87 1.72 6.54
C GLY A 102 7.94 1.85 8.07
N GLY A 103 7.54 3.01 8.60
CA GLY A 103 7.40 3.24 10.03
C GLY A 103 6.30 2.37 10.66
N TRP A 104 5.13 2.32 10.01
CA TRP A 104 4.00 1.48 10.42
C TRP A 104 4.38 0.00 10.45
N ALA A 105 5.08 -0.51 9.44
CA ALA A 105 5.51 -1.90 9.36
C ALA A 105 6.44 -2.26 10.53
N SER A 106 7.41 -1.39 10.83
CA SER A 106 8.32 -1.57 11.96
C SER A 106 7.61 -1.53 13.32
N ALA A 107 6.51 -0.78 13.43
CA ALA A 107 5.75 -0.64 14.67
C ALA A 107 4.68 -1.73 14.87
N SER A 108 4.12 -2.27 13.77
CA SER A 108 2.89 -3.06 13.79
C SER A 108 3.10 -4.53 13.40
N LEU A 109 4.23 -4.87 12.78
CA LEU A 109 4.54 -6.23 12.33
C LEU A 109 5.71 -6.82 13.11
N GLU A 110 5.78 -8.15 13.16
CA GLU A 110 6.91 -8.90 13.72
C GLU A 110 8.09 -8.94 12.74
N VAL A 111 8.62 -7.77 12.38
CA VAL A 111 9.73 -7.57 11.44
C VAL A 111 10.91 -6.86 12.09
N GLY A 112 12.10 -7.02 11.50
CA GLY A 112 13.30 -6.26 11.86
C GLY A 112 13.32 -4.86 11.23
N GLY A 113 14.42 -4.13 11.45
CA GLY A 113 14.64 -2.83 10.83
C GLY A 113 14.76 -2.92 9.30
N GLY A 114 14.21 -1.91 8.61
CA GLY A 114 14.20 -1.83 7.16
C GLY A 114 15.60 -1.84 6.55
N ARG A 115 15.77 -2.61 5.49
CA ARG A 115 17.02 -2.73 4.73
C ARG A 115 16.76 -2.34 3.27
N PRO A 116 17.68 -1.61 2.63
CA PRO A 116 17.59 -1.36 1.20
C PRO A 116 17.48 -2.67 0.42
N ASP A 117 16.50 -2.72 -0.46
CA ASP A 117 16.22 -3.86 -1.34
C ASP A 117 15.65 -3.30 -2.65
N ASN A 118 16.39 -3.44 -3.75
CA ASN A 118 16.12 -2.74 -5.00
C ASN A 118 15.97 -1.22 -4.80
N GLN A 119 14.88 -0.61 -5.29
CA GLN A 119 14.57 0.82 -5.08
C GLN A 119 13.77 1.08 -3.78
N GLY A 120 13.51 0.04 -2.98
CA GLY A 120 12.67 0.12 -1.78
C GLY A 120 13.38 -0.27 -0.49
N LEU A 121 12.55 -0.50 0.54
CA LEU A 121 12.94 -1.02 1.84
C LEU A 121 12.20 -2.33 2.12
N ALA A 122 12.96 -3.38 2.41
CA ALA A 122 12.43 -4.64 2.92
C ALA A 122 12.60 -4.74 4.44
N PHE A 123 11.58 -5.25 5.12
CA PHE A 123 11.54 -5.50 6.54
C PHE A 123 11.25 -6.99 6.73
N GLU A 124 12.16 -7.72 7.37
CA GLU A 124 12.05 -9.17 7.53
C GLU A 124 12.18 -9.59 8.99
N GLY A 125 11.36 -10.54 9.40
CA GLY A 125 11.39 -11.16 10.73
C GLY A 125 10.57 -12.45 10.72
N ALA A 126 9.63 -12.58 11.65
CA ALA A 126 8.59 -13.61 11.56
C ALA A 126 7.59 -13.28 10.43
N GLY A 127 7.34 -11.99 10.20
CA GLY A 127 6.61 -11.51 9.01
C GLY A 127 7.51 -10.88 7.95
N TYR A 128 6.86 -10.24 6.99
CA TYR A 128 7.51 -9.50 5.91
C TYR A 128 6.75 -8.23 5.55
N ALA A 129 7.50 -7.18 5.26
CA ALA A 129 7.00 -6.01 4.56
C ALA A 129 8.00 -5.53 3.52
N PHE A 130 7.50 -4.94 2.44
CA PHE A 130 8.29 -4.22 1.47
C PHE A 130 7.54 -2.96 1.06
N VAL A 131 8.26 -1.86 0.94
CA VAL A 131 7.72 -0.60 0.45
C VAL A 131 8.69 0.05 -0.54
N ALA A 132 8.17 0.51 -1.66
CA ALA A 132 8.91 1.29 -2.65
C ALA A 132 7.99 2.38 -3.24
N HIS A 133 8.57 3.46 -3.72
CA HIS A 133 7.86 4.49 -4.48
C HIS A 133 8.67 4.87 -5.71
N ASP A 134 7.99 5.20 -6.81
CA ASP A 134 8.58 5.77 -8.03
C ASP A 134 7.59 6.80 -8.58
N ASP A 135 8.08 8.03 -8.81
CA ASP A 135 7.25 9.19 -9.15
C ASP A 135 6.00 9.33 -8.24
N THR A 136 4.81 9.24 -8.81
CA THR A 136 3.51 9.29 -8.11
C THR A 136 3.00 7.92 -7.64
N THR A 137 3.73 6.83 -7.90
CA THR A 137 3.29 5.47 -7.59
C THR A 137 3.99 4.93 -6.33
N MET A 138 3.27 4.16 -5.51
CA MET A 138 3.82 3.42 -4.37
C MET A 138 3.39 1.94 -4.40
N LEU A 139 4.34 1.04 -4.17
CA LEU A 139 4.11 -0.40 -3.99
C LEU A 139 4.35 -0.79 -2.53
N PHE A 140 3.34 -1.43 -1.92
CA PHE A 140 3.44 -2.01 -0.60
C PHE A 140 3.08 -3.49 -0.64
N VAL A 141 3.92 -4.33 -0.03
CA VAL A 141 3.69 -5.76 0.13
C VAL A 141 3.84 -6.11 1.60
N VAL A 142 2.88 -6.83 2.18
CA VAL A 142 2.96 -7.36 3.56
C VAL A 142 2.60 -8.83 3.52
N SER A 143 3.31 -9.65 4.31
CA SER A 143 3.01 -11.07 4.42
C SER A 143 3.30 -11.63 5.80
N GLY A 144 2.50 -12.62 6.22
CA GLY A 144 2.84 -13.51 7.35
C GLY A 144 3.98 -14.49 7.00
N ASP A 145 4.11 -14.87 5.73
CA ASP A 145 5.21 -15.69 5.20
C ASP A 145 6.20 -14.82 4.40
N ALA A 146 7.45 -14.72 4.87
CA ALA A 146 8.46 -13.89 4.21
C ALA A 146 8.90 -14.39 2.83
N GLY A 147 8.83 -15.69 2.57
CA GLY A 147 9.10 -16.26 1.25
C GLY A 147 8.04 -15.85 0.24
N ALA A 148 6.77 -15.93 0.61
CA ALA A 148 5.63 -15.54 -0.21
C ALA A 148 5.65 -14.03 -0.50
N GLY A 149 5.90 -13.21 0.53
CA GLY A 149 6.03 -11.76 0.39
C GLY A 149 7.14 -11.35 -0.59
N ARG A 150 8.34 -11.93 -0.44
CA ARG A 150 9.45 -11.70 -1.38
C ARG A 150 9.10 -12.15 -2.81
N SER A 151 8.53 -13.34 -2.96
CA SER A 151 8.14 -13.87 -4.27
C SER A 151 7.14 -12.96 -4.99
N VAL A 152 6.20 -12.38 -4.26
CA VAL A 152 5.24 -11.43 -4.83
C VAL A 152 5.92 -10.12 -5.18
N ARG A 153 6.76 -9.56 -4.30
CA ARG A 153 7.58 -8.37 -4.59
C ARG A 153 8.40 -8.55 -5.87
N ASP A 154 9.02 -9.72 -6.08
CA ASP A 154 9.83 -10.01 -7.27
C ASP A 154 9.03 -9.96 -8.58
N THR A 155 7.70 -10.11 -8.53
CA THR A 155 6.82 -10.01 -9.72
C THR A 155 6.79 -8.59 -10.30
N PHE A 156 7.10 -7.58 -9.49
CA PHE A 156 7.07 -6.18 -9.88
C PHE A 156 8.40 -5.69 -10.48
N TRP A 157 9.49 -6.46 -10.37
CA TRP A 157 10.79 -6.11 -10.93
C TRP A 157 10.90 -6.51 -12.42
N PRO A 158 11.58 -5.74 -13.30
CA PRO A 158 12.34 -4.50 -13.06
C PRO A 158 11.53 -3.22 -13.26
N ARG A 159 10.20 -3.26 -13.12
CA ARG A 159 9.35 -2.07 -13.29
C ARG A 159 9.39 -1.12 -12.08
N TRP A 160 10.06 -1.55 -11.02
CA TRP A 160 10.29 -0.88 -9.74
C TRP A 160 11.77 -0.90 -9.43
#